data_AF-A0A125U0P0-F1
#
_entry.id   AF-A0A125U0P0-F1
#
_cell.length_a   1.000
_cell.length_b   1.000
_cell.length_c   1.000
_cell.angle_alpha   90.00
_cell.angle_beta   90.00
_cell.angle_gamma   90.00
#
_symmetry.space_group_name_H-M   'P 1'
#
loop_
_entity.id
_entity.type
_entity.pdbx_description
1 polymer ?
#
loop_
_entity_poly.entity_id
_entity_poly.type
_entity_poly.pdbx_seq_one_letter_code
_entity_poly.pdbx_strand_id
1 'polypeptide(L)'
;CPGHFGHIELAKPVYHPGFIKKTRKILEMVCHNCSKVLADRSDPEFAAAVMTRDPKVRFQRVWEACKKKKRCENEVKQEDDEFNPEGMNVPGHFG
;
A
#
# COMPACT_ATOMS: atom_id res chain seq x y z
N CYS A 1 36.41 3.15 -26.45
CA CYS A 1 35.31 4.06 -26.09
C CYS A 1 34.42 3.40 -25.05
N PRO A 2 34.11 4.04 -23.91
CA PRO A 2 33.10 3.53 -22.98
C PRO A 2 31.72 3.53 -23.67
N GLY A 3 30.93 2.48 -23.43
CA GLY A 3 29.64 2.26 -24.09
C GLY A 3 28.58 3.30 -23.72
N HIS A 4 27.54 3.41 -24.57
CA HIS A 4 26.39 4.29 -24.36
C HIS A 4 25.27 3.54 -23.65
N PHE A 5 24.53 4.23 -22.78
CA PHE A 5 23.35 3.65 -22.13
C PHE A 5 22.17 3.58 -23.11
N GLY A 6 21.48 2.44 -23.14
CA GLY A 6 20.22 2.24 -23.86
C GLY A 6 19.03 2.17 -22.89
N HIS A 7 17.84 2.50 -23.38
CA HIS A 7 16.58 2.43 -22.64
C HIS A 7 15.56 1.59 -23.43
N ILE A 8 14.78 0.79 -22.72
CA ILE A 8 13.71 -0.02 -23.30
C ILE A 8 12.44 0.11 -22.46
N GLU A 9 11.32 0.37 -23.14
CA GLU A 9 10.00 0.45 -22.52
C GLU A 9 9.32 -0.91 -22.57
N LEU A 10 8.91 -1.40 -21.39
CA LEU A 10 8.21 -2.67 -21.27
C LEU A 10 6.69 -2.46 -21.45
N ALA A 11 6.00 -3.47 -21.96
CA ALA A 11 4.54 -3.42 -22.14
C ALA A 11 3.76 -3.29 -20.81
N LYS A 12 4.36 -3.72 -19.68
CA LYS A 12 3.76 -3.67 -18.35
C LYS A 12 4.81 -3.30 -17.29
N PRO A 13 4.43 -2.62 -16.21
CA PRO A 13 5.34 -2.34 -15.10
C PRO A 13 5.73 -3.63 -14.38
N VAL A 14 6.99 -3.71 -13.96
CA VAL A 14 7.55 -4.88 -13.25
C VAL A 14 8.21 -4.43 -11.95
N TYR A 15 7.98 -5.19 -10.87
CA TYR A 15 8.69 -4.94 -9.61
C TYR A 15 10.16 -5.29 -9.72
N HIS A 16 11.02 -4.39 -9.26
CA HIS A 16 12.45 -4.68 -9.14
C HIS A 16 12.70 -5.64 -7.96
N PRO A 17 13.31 -6.83 -8.17
CA PRO A 17 13.50 -7.83 -7.12
C PRO A 17 14.28 -7.31 -5.90
N GLY A 18 15.24 -6.41 -6.11
CA GLY A 18 16.01 -5.78 -5.02
C GLY A 18 15.18 -4.84 -4.13
N PHE A 19 14.05 -4.32 -4.61
CA PHE A 19 13.23 -3.36 -3.88
C PHE A 19 11.92 -3.93 -3.37
N ILE A 20 11.55 -5.16 -3.75
CA ILE A 20 10.26 -5.77 -3.39
C ILE A 20 9.97 -5.75 -1.88
N LYS A 21 11.00 -6.00 -1.04
CA LYS A 21 10.89 -5.95 0.42
C LYS A 21 10.57 -4.55 0.93
N LYS A 22 11.15 -3.51 0.32
CA LYS A 22 10.93 -2.12 0.71
C LYS A 22 9.56 -1.64 0.23
N THR A 23 9.17 -2.01 -0.99
CA THR A 23 7.84 -1.71 -1.54
C THR A 23 6.74 -2.29 -0.65
N ARG A 24 6.86 -3.56 -0.23
CA ARG A 24 5.90 -4.17 0.70
C ARG A 24 5.77 -3.38 2.00
N LYS A 25 6.88 -2.99 2.62
CA LYS A 25 6.87 -2.15 3.83
C LYS A 25 6.17 -0.81 3.61
N ILE A 26 6.36 -0.17 2.45
CA ILE A 26 5.67 1.09 2.12
C ILE A 26 4.16 0.87 2.04
N LEU A 27 3.73 -0.18 1.35
CA LEU A 27 2.31 -0.53 1.22
C LEU A 27 1.66 -0.82 2.58
N GLU A 28 2.39 -1.43 3.52
CA GLU A 28 1.93 -1.66 4.90
C GLU A 28 1.76 -0.37 5.73
N MET A 29 2.34 0.77 5.33
CA MET A 29 2.26 2.03 6.09
C MET A 29 1.19 2.99 5.57
N VAL A 30 0.70 2.78 4.35
CA VAL A 30 -0.21 3.71 3.67
C VAL A 30 -1.57 3.07 3.48
N CYS A 31 -2.62 3.85 3.67
CA CYS A 31 -3.97 3.42 3.34
C CYS A 31 -4.17 3.44 1.82
N HIS A 32 -4.62 2.33 1.24
CA HIS A 32 -4.90 2.24 -0.20
C HIS A 32 -6.13 3.03 -0.66
N ASN A 33 -7.01 3.42 0.27
CA ASN A 33 -8.21 4.20 -0.06
C ASN A 33 -7.94 5.72 -0.03
N CYS A 34 -7.25 6.23 1.00
CA CYS A 34 -7.02 7.67 1.15
C CYS A 34 -5.59 8.12 0.83
N SER A 35 -4.68 7.19 0.54
CA SER A 35 -3.26 7.44 0.25
C SER A 35 -2.48 8.17 1.36
N LYS A 36 -3.04 8.24 2.58
CA LYS A 36 -2.38 8.79 3.77
C LYS A 36 -1.66 7.70 4.55
N VAL A 37 -0.63 8.11 5.31
CA VAL A 37 0.05 7.24 6.27
C VAL A 37 -0.92 6.89 7.40
N LEU A 38 -0.88 5.64 7.86
CA LEU A 38 -1.82 5.11 8.86
C LEU A 38 -1.61 5.69 10.28
N ALA A 39 -0.39 6.13 10.59
CA ALA A 39 -0.06 6.78 11.85
C ALA A 39 0.24 8.27 11.66
N ASP A 40 -0.02 9.05 12.70
CA ASP A 40 0.16 10.51 12.72
C ASP A 40 0.93 10.93 13.99
N ARG A 41 1.37 12.19 14.04
CA ARG A 41 2.13 12.78 15.15
C ARG A 41 1.34 12.92 16.45
N SER A 42 0.03 12.60 16.44
CA SER A 42 -0.76 12.40 17.65
C SER A 42 -0.27 11.20 18.46
N ASP A 43 0.33 10.20 17.81
CA ASP A 43 0.98 9.07 18.47
C ASP A 43 2.42 9.45 18.88
N PRO A 44 2.76 9.41 20.17
CA PRO A 44 4.10 9.75 20.64
C PRO A 44 5.18 8.81 20.09
N GLU A 45 4.87 7.53 19.81
CA GLU A 45 5.81 6.58 19.21
C GLU A 45 6.14 6.99 17.76
N PHE A 46 5.12 7.38 16.99
CA PHE A 46 5.28 7.86 15.63
C PHE A 46 6.02 9.20 15.58
N ALA A 47 5.67 10.14 16.45
CA ALA A 47 6.34 11.44 16.53
C ALA A 47 7.84 11.28 16.84
N ALA A 48 8.20 10.42 17.80
CA ALA A 48 9.59 10.10 18.10
C ALA A 48 10.30 9.38 16.94
N ALA A 49 9.61 8.47 16.24
CA ALA A 49 10.15 7.79 15.07
C ALA A 49 10.51 8.79 13.96
N VAL A 50 9.63 9.74 13.64
CA VAL A 50 9.83 10.76 12.60
C VAL A 50 11.03 11.67 12.91
N MET A 51 11.26 11.98 14.19
CA MET A 51 12.39 12.81 14.64
C MET A 51 13.76 12.11 14.57
N THR A 52 13.80 10.81 14.25
CA THR A 52 15.06 10.08 14.11
C THR A 52 15.90 10.61 12.93
N ARG A 53 17.17 10.94 13.18
CA ARG A 53 18.07 11.55 12.19
C ARG A 53 18.51 10.59 11.09
N ASP A 54 18.88 9.35 11.45
CA ASP A 54 19.32 8.34 10.48
C ASP A 54 18.12 7.89 9.61
N PRO A 55 18.18 8.02 8.27
CA PRO A 55 17.05 7.69 7.41
C PRO A 55 16.67 6.19 7.39
N LYS A 56 17.64 5.29 7.55
CA LYS A 56 17.39 3.84 7.57
C LYS A 56 16.68 3.45 8.86
N VAL A 57 17.17 3.96 9.99
CA VAL A 57 16.56 3.71 11.31
C VAL A 57 15.18 4.38 11.39
N ARG A 58 15.05 5.61 10.89
CA ARG A 58 13.76 6.31 10.81
C ARG A 58 12.73 5.50 10.04
N PHE A 59 13.07 5.01 8.85
CA PHE A 59 12.14 4.20 8.05
C PHE A 59 11.68 2.95 8.80
N GLN A 60 12.61 2.26 9.49
CA GLN A 60 12.27 1.07 10.26
C GLN A 60 11.32 1.39 11.43
N ARG A 61 11.58 2.45 12.19
CA ARG A 61 10.74 2.86 13.33
C ARG A 61 9.35 3.34 12.89
N VAL A 62 9.29 4.13 11.81
CA VAL A 62 8.02 4.59 11.25
C VAL A 62 7.18 3.41 10.76
N TRP A 63 7.81 2.42 10.12
CA TRP A 63 7.13 1.18 9.69
C TRP A 63 6.60 0.37 10.86
N GLU A 64 7.36 0.24 11.95
CA GLU A 64 6.93 -0.45 13.17
C GLU A 64 5.71 0.22 13.84
N ALA A 65 5.66 1.56 13.85
CA ALA A 65 4.50 2.29 14.34
C ALA A 65 3.26 2.08 13.46
N CYS A 66 3.41 2.13 12.13
CA CYS A 66 2.29 2.02 11.21
C CYS A 66 1.74 0.58 11.09
N LYS A 67 2.61 -0.45 11.10
CA LYS A 67 2.21 -1.85 10.93
C LYS A 67 1.23 -2.34 12.01
N LYS A 68 1.26 -1.72 13.20
CA LYS A 68 0.35 -2.04 14.31
C LYS A 68 -1.09 -1.59 14.01
N LYS A 69 -1.28 -0.56 13.19
CA LYS A 69 -2.60 -0.01 12.85
C LYS A 69 -3.17 -0.74 11.63
N LYS A 70 -4.31 -1.42 11.80
CA LYS A 70 -5.01 -2.14 10.71
C LYS A 70 -6.20 -1.38 10.13
N ARG A 71 -6.62 -0.29 10.78
CA ARG A 71 -7.79 0.50 10.40
C ARG A 71 -7.37 1.94 10.18
N CYS A 72 -7.86 2.56 9.11
CA CYS A 72 -7.55 3.96 8.84
C CYS A 72 -8.58 4.86 9.54
N GLU A 73 -8.10 5.86 10.27
CA GLU A 73 -8.95 6.84 10.96
C GLU A 73 -9.74 7.74 9.98
N ASN A 74 -9.34 7.74 8.70
CA ASN A 74 -9.96 8.49 7.60
C ASN A 74 -10.80 7.56 6.68
N GLU A 75 -11.29 6.42 7.19
CA GLU A 75 -12.28 5.62 6.47
C GLU A 75 -13.57 6.44 6.28
N VAL A 76 -13.76 6.93 5.05
CA VAL A 76 -15.10 7.29 4.58
C VAL A 76 -15.88 5.99 4.60
N LYS A 77 -16.98 5.93 5.37
CA LYS A 77 -17.91 4.79 5.33
C LYS A 77 -18.28 4.57 3.86
N GLN A 78 -17.94 3.41 3.32
CA GLN A 78 -18.61 2.98 2.10
C GLN A 78 -20.07 2.80 2.49
N GLU A 79 -20.97 3.54 1.84
CA GLU A 79 -22.34 3.08 1.75
C GLU A 79 -22.26 1.79 0.94
N ASP A 80 -22.57 0.69 1.59
CA ASP A 80 -22.58 -0.64 0.98
C ASP A 80 -23.74 -0.66 -0.02
N ASP A 81 -23.52 -0.16 -1.24
CA ASP A 81 -24.43 -0.43 -2.36
C ASP A 81 -24.29 -1.92 -2.70
N GLU A 82 -25.20 -2.68 -2.10
CA GLU A 82 -25.45 -4.10 -2.26
C GLU A 82 -25.59 -4.47 -3.76
N PHE A 83 -24.49 -4.86 -4.40
CA PHE A 83 -24.56 -5.57 -5.67
C PHE A 83 -24.90 -7.03 -5.39
N ASN A 84 -26.20 -7.36 -5.43
CA ASN A 84 -26.71 -8.72 -5.40
C ASN A 84 -26.77 -9.29 -6.84
N PRO A 85 -25.89 -10.23 -7.24
CA PRO A 85 -25.95 -10.86 -8.55
C PRO A 85 -26.96 -12.03 -8.67
N GLU A 86 -27.74 -12.37 -7.64
CA GLU A 86 -28.70 -13.50 -7.70
C GLU A 86 -30.05 -13.14 -8.37
N GLY A 87 -30.01 -12.70 -9.63
CA GLY A 87 -31.21 -12.20 -10.33
C GLY A 87 -31.43 -12.65 -11.76
N MET A 88 -30.64 -13.56 -12.33
CA MET A 88 -30.88 -14.07 -13.69
C MET A 88 -31.24 -15.56 -13.66
N ASN A 89 -32.55 -15.82 -13.65
CA ASN A 89 -33.13 -17.11 -14.04
C ASN A 89 -32.71 -17.43 -15.48
N VAL A 90 -31.76 -18.36 -15.65
CA VAL A 90 -31.52 -19.03 -16.94
C VAL A 90 -32.27 -20.37 -16.93
N PRO A 91 -33.28 -20.56 -17.79
CA PRO A 91 -33.97 -21.84 -17.89
C PRO A 91 -33.08 -22.88 -18.58
N GLY A 92 -32.87 -24.01 -17.89
CA GLY A 92 -32.87 -25.36 -18.48
C GLY A 92 -31.76 -25.77 -19.46
N HIS A 93 -30.92 -26.69 -18.96
CA HIS A 93 -30.63 -28.02 -19.51
C HIS A 93 -29.93 -28.16 -20.89
N PHE A 94 -28.80 -28.90 -20.90
CA PHE A 94 -28.53 -30.16 -21.62
C PHE A 94 -27.03 -30.33 -21.90
N GLY A 95 -26.48 -31.51 -21.55
CA GLY A 95 -25.20 -32.05 -22.06
C GLY A 95 -24.19 -32.44 -21.00
#